data_AF-A0A2N6C155-F1
#
_entry.id   AF-A0A2N6C155-F1
#
_cell.length_a   1.000
_cell.length_b   1.000
_cell.length_c   1.000
_cell.angle_alpha   90.00
_cell.angle_beta   90.00
_cell.angle_gamma   90.00
#
_symmetry.space_group_name_H-M   'P 1'
#
loop_
_entity.id
_entity.type
_entity.pdbx_description
1 polymer ?
#
loop_
_entity_poly.entity_id
_entity_poly.type
_entity_poly.pdbx_seq_one_letter_code
_entity_poly.pdbx_strand_id
1 'polypeptide(L)'
;MPDEALPAIEELPGDLPILAEVIGVRDSLLVAEKIGGTMLRLPSVRPLKIKWRNRWMRQRYDQGGITVIELARSHGLGERQTYNILGAVEPDDKQMRLW
;
A
#
# COMPACT_ATOMS: atom_id res chain seq x y z
N MET A 1 22.28 -21.94 6.27
CA MET A 1 22.06 -22.22 7.72
C MET A 1 20.71 -22.92 7.89
N PRO A 2 20.61 -24.03 8.65
CA PRO A 2 19.33 -24.65 9.00
C PRO A 2 18.50 -23.76 9.94
N ASP A 3 17.18 -23.95 10.00
CA ASP A 3 16.28 -23.09 10.81
C ASP A 3 16.57 -23.17 12.31
N GLU A 4 16.97 -24.35 12.80
CA GLU A 4 17.32 -24.61 14.20
C GLU A 4 18.57 -23.84 14.67
N ALA A 5 19.39 -23.38 13.73
CA ALA A 5 20.60 -22.60 14.01
C ALA A 5 20.39 -21.09 13.84
N LEU A 6 19.16 -20.63 13.64
CA LEU A 6 18.84 -19.20 13.58
C LEU A 6 18.96 -18.58 14.99
N PRO A 7 19.58 -17.40 15.10
CA PRO A 7 19.59 -16.67 16.37
C PRO A 7 18.17 -16.24 16.75
N ALA A 8 17.95 -16.00 18.04
CA ALA A 8 16.73 -15.36 18.50
C ALA A 8 16.67 -13.90 17.98
N ILE A 9 15.47 -13.33 17.91
CA ILE A 9 15.26 -11.97 17.39
C ILE A 9 16.03 -10.96 18.25
N GLU A 10 16.09 -11.18 19.55
CA GLU A 10 16.75 -10.32 20.54
C GLU A 10 18.27 -10.33 20.43
N GLU A 11 18.85 -11.33 19.76
CA GLU A 11 20.28 -11.44 19.52
C GLU A 11 20.73 -10.71 18.24
N LEU A 12 19.77 -10.21 17.44
CA LEU A 12 20.08 -9.51 16.20
C LEU A 12 20.56 -8.07 16.47
N PRO A 13 21.63 -7.61 15.80
CA PRO A 13 22.19 -6.28 16.04
C PRO A 13 21.39 -5.16 15.35
N GLY A 14 21.41 -3.96 15.95
CA GLY A 14 20.87 -2.74 15.35
C GLY A 14 19.38 -2.82 15.06
N ASP A 15 19.00 -2.49 13.83
CA ASP A 15 17.59 -2.47 13.38
C ASP A 15 17.12 -3.81 12.79
N LEU A 16 17.97 -4.84 12.79
CA LEU A 16 17.59 -6.17 12.28
C LEU A 16 16.44 -6.84 13.03
N PRO A 17 16.25 -6.66 14.36
CA PRO A 17 15.05 -7.14 15.05
C PRO A 17 13.75 -6.63 14.41
N ILE A 18 13.68 -5.33 14.07
CA ILE A 18 12.51 -4.70 13.43
C ILE A 18 12.22 -5.37 12.08
N LEU A 19 13.27 -5.64 11.31
CA LEU A 19 13.12 -6.32 10.03
C LEU A 19 12.65 -7.77 10.25
N ALA A 20 13.21 -8.48 11.22
CA ALA A 20 12.88 -9.87 11.54
C ALA A 20 11.44 -10.06 12.02
N GLU A 21 10.86 -9.08 12.73
CA GLU A 21 9.44 -9.08 13.08
C GLU A 21 8.52 -9.04 11.85
N VAL A 22 8.97 -8.41 10.75
CA VAL A 22 8.16 -8.22 9.54
C VAL A 22 8.34 -9.36 8.54
N ILE A 23 9.57 -9.82 8.32
CA ILE A 23 9.90 -10.80 7.27
C ILE A 23 10.52 -12.11 7.80
N GLY A 24 10.74 -12.22 9.10
CA GLY A 24 11.39 -13.38 9.74
C GLY A 24 12.92 -13.27 9.82
N VAL A 25 13.52 -13.96 10.80
CA VAL A 25 14.96 -13.91 11.09
C VAL A 25 15.81 -14.29 9.87
N ARG A 26 15.45 -15.38 9.19
CA ARG A 26 16.18 -15.89 8.02
C ARG A 26 16.29 -14.84 6.93
N ASP A 27 15.17 -14.23 6.54
CA ASP A 27 15.15 -13.26 5.45
C ASP A 27 15.84 -11.96 5.87
N SER A 28 15.73 -11.56 7.13
CA SER A 28 16.50 -10.42 7.66
C SER A 28 18.00 -10.62 7.59
N LEU A 29 18.50 -11.83 7.90
CA LEU A 29 19.92 -12.17 7.74
C LEU A 29 20.33 -12.14 6.26
N LEU A 30 19.51 -12.67 5.35
CA LEU A 30 19.77 -12.59 3.90
C LEU A 30 19.82 -11.15 3.39
N VAL A 31 18.98 -10.26 3.94
CA VAL A 31 19.06 -8.82 3.66
C VAL A 31 20.39 -8.28 4.18
N ALA A 32 20.73 -8.54 5.44
CA ALA A 32 21.98 -8.09 6.05
C ALA A 32 23.23 -8.57 5.29
N GLU A 33 23.24 -9.79 4.77
CA GLU A 33 24.32 -10.32 3.93
C GLU A 33 24.49 -9.53 2.63
N LYS A 34 23.37 -9.06 2.03
CA LYS A 34 23.40 -8.38 0.74
C LYS A 34 23.73 -6.90 0.82
N ILE A 35 23.25 -6.22 1.86
CA ILE A 35 23.33 -4.75 1.98
C ILE A 35 23.89 -4.28 3.32
N GLY A 36 24.46 -5.20 4.12
CA GLY A 36 25.11 -4.90 5.38
C GLY A 36 26.23 -3.87 5.23
N GLY A 37 26.33 -2.96 6.20
CA GLY A 37 27.27 -1.83 6.16
C GLY A 37 26.84 -0.68 5.23
N THR A 38 25.77 -0.84 4.43
CA THR A 38 25.21 0.25 3.62
C THR A 38 24.14 0.98 4.41
N MET A 39 24.26 2.31 4.53
CA MET A 39 23.21 3.13 5.13
C MET A 39 22.04 3.26 4.14
N LEU A 40 20.91 2.65 4.48
CA LEU A 40 19.69 2.70 3.68
C LEU A 40 18.71 3.71 4.25
N ARG A 41 18.19 4.57 3.38
CA ARG A 41 17.03 5.39 3.68
C ARG A 41 15.79 4.69 3.15
N LEU A 42 14.87 4.30 4.03
CA LEU A 42 13.57 3.75 3.64
C LEU A 42 12.57 4.90 3.41
N PRO A 43 12.24 5.26 2.15
CA PRO A 43 11.25 6.30 1.90
C PRO A 43 9.85 5.82 2.28
N SER A 44 8.97 6.75 2.64
CA SER A 44 7.56 6.43 2.85
C SER A 44 6.96 5.81 1.59
N VAL A 45 6.40 4.61 1.72
CA VAL A 45 5.68 3.94 0.63
C VAL A 45 4.25 4.45 0.46
N ARG A 46 3.78 5.38 1.30
CA ARG A 46 2.40 5.89 1.24
C ARG A 46 2.07 6.53 -0.12
N PRO A 47 2.90 7.41 -0.71
CA PRO A 47 2.63 7.96 -2.04
C PRO A 47 2.58 6.87 -3.11
N LEU A 48 3.47 5.87 -3.01
CA LEU A 48 3.51 4.73 -3.92
C LEU A 48 2.23 3.88 -3.81
N LYS A 49 1.81 3.54 -2.60
CA LYS A 49 0.55 2.81 -2.33
C LYS A 49 -0.66 3.56 -2.89
N ILE A 50 -0.75 4.87 -2.69
CA ILE A 50 -1.82 5.71 -3.24
C ILE A 50 -1.81 5.66 -4.77
N LYS A 51 -0.62 5.80 -5.40
CA LYS A 51 -0.47 5.73 -6.85
C LYS A 51 -0.97 4.39 -7.41
N TRP A 52 -0.56 3.29 -6.80
CA TRP A 52 -0.97 1.95 -7.23
C TRP A 52 -2.46 1.69 -7.02
N ARG A 53 -3.02 2.09 -5.86
CA ARG A 53 -4.46 2.02 -5.61
C ARG A 53 -5.24 2.79 -6.66
N ASN A 54 -4.87 4.04 -6.93
CA ASN A 54 -5.56 4.89 -7.91
C ASN A 54 -5.49 4.31 -9.32
N ARG A 55 -4.34 3.73 -9.70
CA ARG A 55 -4.17 3.03 -10.98
C ARG A 55 -5.11 1.82 -11.07
N TRP A 56 -5.17 1.00 -10.03
CA TRP A 56 -6.04 -0.17 -9.97
C TRP A 56 -7.52 0.24 -10.05
N MET A 57 -7.92 1.28 -9.30
CA MET A 57 -9.29 1.82 -9.32
C MET A 57 -9.72 2.25 -10.72
N ARG A 58 -8.86 2.96 -11.45
CA ARG A 58 -9.10 3.33 -12.85
C ARG A 58 -9.28 2.11 -13.73
N GLN A 59 -8.32 1.19 -13.69
CA GLN A 59 -8.36 -0.03 -14.49
C GLN A 59 -9.64 -0.85 -14.22
N ARG A 60 -10.06 -0.95 -12.96
CA ARG A 60 -11.26 -1.69 -12.57
C ARG A 60 -12.54 -1.00 -13.04
N TYR A 61 -12.57 0.33 -13.02
CA TYR A 61 -13.69 1.14 -13.54
C TYR A 61 -13.77 1.06 -15.08
N ASP A 62 -12.63 1.16 -15.76
CA ASP A 62 -12.52 1.07 -17.23
C ASP A 62 -12.97 -0.29 -17.77
N GLN A 63 -12.82 -1.36 -16.97
CA GLN A 63 -13.35 -2.70 -17.29
C GLN A 63 -14.89 -2.79 -17.23
N GLY A 64 -15.55 -1.78 -16.67
CA GLY A 64 -17.00 -1.76 -16.49
C GLY A 64 -17.51 -2.67 -15.36
N GLY A 65 -18.81 -2.60 -15.11
CA GLY A 65 -19.48 -3.45 -14.12
C GLY A 65 -19.16 -3.12 -12.66
N ILE A 66 -18.72 -1.89 -12.37
CA ILE A 66 -18.62 -1.35 -11.01
C ILE A 66 -19.00 0.13 -11.03
N THR A 67 -19.79 0.55 -10.06
CA THR A 67 -20.17 1.96 -9.90
C THR A 67 -19.14 2.72 -9.07
N VAL A 68 -19.15 4.05 -9.20
CA VAL A 68 -18.28 4.93 -8.40
C VAL A 68 -18.56 4.78 -6.90
N ILE A 69 -19.83 4.57 -6.53
CA ILE A 69 -20.25 4.36 -5.13
C ILE A 69 -19.69 3.05 -4.57
N GLU A 70 -19.76 1.96 -5.34
CA GLU A 70 -19.20 0.66 -4.93
C GLU A 70 -17.68 0.73 -4.77
N LEU A 71 -17.00 1.41 -5.71
CA LEU A 71 -15.56 1.62 -5.67
C LEU A 71 -15.12 2.52 -4.49
N ALA A 72 -15.92 3.55 -4.18
CA ALA A 72 -15.70 4.42 -3.03
C ALA A 72 -15.79 3.64 -1.72
N ARG A 73 -16.85 2.81 -1.56
CA ARG A 73 -17.07 1.98 -0.38
C ARG A 73 -15.98 0.92 -0.20
N SER A 74 -15.56 0.23 -1.27
CA SER A 74 -14.55 -0.83 -1.18
C SER A 74 -13.17 -0.32 -0.74
N HIS A 75 -12.88 0.96 -0.98
CA HIS A 75 -11.59 1.58 -0.64
C HIS A 75 -11.67 2.59 0.51
N GLY A 76 -12.84 2.75 1.14
CA GLY A 76 -13.04 3.72 2.23
C GLY A 76 -12.79 5.16 1.80
N LEU A 77 -13.15 5.51 0.56
CA LEU A 77 -12.98 6.85 -0.01
C LEU A 77 -14.32 7.57 -0.14
N GLY A 78 -14.29 8.90 -0.11
CA GLY A 78 -15.46 9.70 -0.47
C GLY A 78 -15.73 9.63 -1.98
N GLU A 79 -16.98 9.79 -2.38
CA GLU A 79 -17.40 9.77 -3.79
C GLU A 79 -16.66 10.83 -4.61
N ARG A 80 -16.59 12.08 -4.13
CA ARG A 80 -15.80 13.16 -4.75
C ARG A 80 -14.34 12.78 -4.99
N GLN A 81 -13.69 12.14 -4.02
CA GLN A 81 -12.30 11.71 -4.17
C GLN A 81 -12.18 10.59 -5.21
N THR A 82 -13.18 9.73 -5.28
CA THR A 82 -13.26 8.66 -6.28
C THR A 82 -13.45 9.22 -7.68
N TYR A 83 -14.37 10.19 -7.88
CA TYR A 83 -14.51 10.92 -9.15
C TYR A 83 -13.20 11.60 -9.58
N ASN A 84 -12.51 12.29 -8.66
CA ASN A 84 -11.20 12.90 -8.94
C ASN A 84 -10.14 11.87 -9.35
N ILE A 85 -10.14 10.69 -8.72
CA ILE A 85 -9.23 9.60 -9.08
C ILE A 85 -9.57 9.10 -10.48
N LEU A 86 -10.84 8.86 -10.78
CA LEU A 86 -11.29 8.31 -12.06
C LEU A 86 -11.20 9.33 -13.20
N GLY A 87 -11.19 10.64 -12.91
CA GLY A 87 -11.28 11.69 -13.94
C GLY A 87 -12.65 11.75 -14.60
N ALA A 88 -13.70 11.27 -13.91
CA ALA A 88 -15.08 11.24 -14.39
C ALA A 88 -15.88 12.43 -13.85
N VAL A 89 -16.95 12.81 -14.56
CA VAL A 89 -17.86 13.88 -14.14
C VAL A 89 -18.76 13.35 -13.02
N GLU A 90 -18.81 14.07 -11.89
CA GLU A 90 -19.73 13.79 -10.79
C GLU A 90 -21.16 14.18 -11.24
N PRO A 91 -22.16 13.30 -11.12
CA PRO A 91 -23.54 13.62 -11.47
C PRO A 91 -24.07 14.73 -10.55
N ASP A 92 -24.54 15.82 -11.14
CA ASP A 92 -25.00 17.02 -10.44
C ASP A 92 -26.48 16.87 -9.99
N ASP A 93 -26.74 15.87 -9.16
CA ASP A 93 -28.09 15.64 -8.61
C ASP A 93 -28.47 16.66 -7.53
N LYS A 94 -27.54 17.56 -7.15
CA LYS A 94 -27.77 18.61 -6.15
C LYS A 94 -28.45 19.86 -6.72
N GLN A 95 -28.53 20.01 -8.05
CA GLN A 95 -29.14 21.18 -8.68
C GLN A 95 -30.63 21.00 -9.04
N MET A 96 -31.20 19.80 -8.87
CA MET A 96 -32.57 19.48 -9.29
C MET A 96 -33.67 19.69 -8.23
N ARG A 97 -33.36 20.25 -7.05
CA ARG A 97 -34.35 20.52 -5.98
C ARG A 97 -34.49 22.01 -5.64
N LEU A 98 -34.55 22.86 -6.67
CA LEU A 98 -34.99 24.25 -6.54
C LEU A 98 -36.14 24.50 -7.52
N TRP A 99 -37.31 23.95 -7.18
CA TRP A 99 -38.62 24.45 -7.56
C TRP A 99 -39.66 23.82 -6.64
#